data_AF-A0A072NXG6-F1
#
_entry.id   AF-A0A072NXG6-F1
#
_cell.length_a   1.000
_cell.length_b   1.000
_cell.length_c   1.000
_cell.angle_alpha   90.00
_cell.angle_beta   90.00
_cell.angle_gamma   90.00
#
_symmetry.space_group_name_H-M   'P 1'
#
loop_
_entity.id
_entity.type
_entity.pdbx_description
1 polymer ?
#
loop_
_entity_poly.entity_id
_entity_poly.type
_entity_poly.pdbx_seq_one_letter_code
_entity_poly.pdbx_strand_id
1 'polypeptide(L)'
;MFLGKYMSRIQFNYTMGIRTPWTLANEEVWRRTHQLGGPLWLIGGIIIIILAFLPGKIAFIFMMIMIAIITIIPVLYSYFLFKKLGG
;
A
#
# COMPACT_ATOMS: atom_id res chain seq x y z
N MET A 1 15.00 -3.66 22.64
CA MET A 1 15.07 -2.40 21.86
C MET A 1 16.21 -2.43 20.84
N PHE A 2 16.35 -3.49 20.02
CA PHE A 2 17.44 -3.60 19.01
C PHE A 2 17.00 -4.13 17.64
N LEU A 3 15.82 -4.76 17.50
CA LEU A 3 15.30 -5.17 16.19
C LEU A 3 14.68 -4.03 15.35
N GLY A 4 14.25 -2.93 15.97
CA GLY A 4 13.67 -1.78 15.26
C GLY A 4 14.66 -1.05 14.35
N LYS A 5 15.97 -1.17 14.59
CA LYS A 5 17.02 -0.50 13.82
C LYS A 5 17.35 -1.23 12.50
N TYR A 6 16.95 -2.49 12.36
CA TYR A 6 17.15 -3.28 11.14
C TYR A 6 15.96 -3.19 10.17
N MET A 7 14.74 -2.91 10.66
CA MET A 7 13.58 -2.64 9.79
C MET A 7 13.66 -1.29 9.06
N SER A 8 14.50 -0.35 9.51
CA SER A 8 14.89 0.85 8.75
C SER A 8 15.79 0.53 7.53
N ARG A 9 16.03 -0.74 7.21
CA ARG A 9 16.79 -1.20 6.04
C ARG A 9 15.99 -2.14 5.11
N ILE A 10 14.65 -2.11 5.11
CA ILE A 10 13.98 -2.49 3.86
C ILE A 10 14.40 -1.41 2.86
N GLN A 11 15.43 -1.73 2.08
CA GLN A 11 16.11 -0.79 1.20
C GLN A 11 15.08 -0.08 0.35
N PHE A 12 15.20 1.24 0.27
CA PHE A 12 14.55 2.07 -0.71
C PHE A 12 14.82 1.46 -2.09
N ASN A 13 13.88 0.69 -2.63
CA ASN A 13 14.07 -0.05 -3.86
C ASN A 13 13.19 0.56 -4.94
N TYR A 14 13.85 1.16 -5.94
CA TYR A 14 13.21 1.79 -7.09
C TYR A 14 12.49 0.79 -8.01
N THR A 15 12.41 -0.48 -7.67
CA THR A 15 11.89 -1.56 -8.52
C THR A 15 10.55 -2.12 -8.06
N MET A 16 10.17 -1.97 -6.79
CA MET A 16 8.93 -2.55 -6.23
C MET A 16 8.26 -1.58 -5.24
N GLY A 17 6.92 -1.68 -5.08
CA GLY A 17 6.17 -0.87 -4.11
C GLY A 17 5.44 0.37 -4.68
N ILE A 18 4.90 1.20 -3.78
CA ILE A 18 4.06 2.38 -4.07
C ILE A 18 4.98 3.59 -4.32
N ARG A 19 5.27 3.84 -5.60
CA ARG A 19 6.19 4.89 -6.07
C ARG A 19 5.41 6.12 -6.53
N THR A 20 5.20 7.06 -5.62
CA THR A 20 4.72 8.41 -5.93
C THR A 20 5.88 9.39 -5.79
N PRO A 21 5.85 10.57 -6.45
CA PRO A 21 6.94 11.55 -6.35
C PRO A 21 7.31 11.88 -4.89
N TRP A 22 6.32 11.91 -4.01
CA TRP A 22 6.51 12.18 -2.58
C TRP A 22 6.99 10.97 -1.75
N THR A 23 6.66 9.73 -2.11
CA THR A 23 7.27 8.56 -1.44
C THR A 23 8.73 8.41 -1.84
N LEU A 24 9.10 8.83 -3.06
CA LEU A 24 10.48 8.92 -3.54
C LEU A 24 11.29 10.05 -2.89
N ALA A 25 10.64 11.15 -2.53
CA ALA A 25 11.29 12.30 -1.93
C ALA A 25 11.60 12.14 -0.42
N ASN A 26 10.97 11.20 0.29
CA ASN A 26 11.09 11.10 1.74
C ASN A 26 11.03 9.64 2.23
N GLU A 27 12.14 9.16 2.83
CA GLU A 27 12.26 7.79 3.36
C GLU A 27 11.24 7.46 4.46
N GLU A 28 10.84 8.44 5.28
CA GLU A 28 9.83 8.23 6.33
C GLU A 28 8.43 8.04 5.73
N VAL A 29 8.10 8.82 4.69
CA VAL A 29 6.86 8.65 3.92
C VAL A 29 6.85 7.28 3.24
N TRP A 30 7.96 6.87 2.63
CA TRP A 30 8.11 5.56 2.03
C TRP A 30 7.88 4.44 3.06
N ARG A 31 8.60 4.47 4.18
CA ARG A 31 8.53 3.42 5.21
C ARG A 31 7.12 3.26 5.77
N ARG A 32 6.47 4.36 6.16
CA ARG A 32 5.11 4.31 6.72
C ARG A 32 4.06 3.90 5.70
N THR A 33 4.19 4.37 4.46
CA THR A 33 3.29 3.96 3.37
C THR A 33 3.38 2.47 3.11
N HIS A 34 4.59 1.88 3.09
CA HIS A 34 4.76 0.44 2.87
C HIS A 34 4.39 -0.40 4.10
N GLN A 35 4.58 0.15 5.31
CA GLN A 35 4.12 -0.50 6.55
C GLN A 35 2.59 -0.62 6.60
N LEU A 36 1.86 0.36 6.07
CA LEU A 36 0.40 0.30 5.91
C LEU A 36 -0.02 -0.51 4.68
N GLY A 37 0.66 -0.30 3.56
CA GLY A 37 0.35 -0.90 2.26
C GLY A 37 0.52 -2.42 2.27
N GLY A 38 1.54 -2.95 2.94
CA GLY A 38 1.79 -4.40 3.00
C GLY A 38 0.61 -5.21 3.54
N PRO A 39 0.16 -4.99 4.79
CA PRO A 39 -1.02 -5.64 5.34
C PRO A 39 -2.30 -5.38 4.53
N LEU A 40 -2.47 -4.16 4.01
CA LEU A 40 -3.64 -3.81 3.20
C LEU A 40 -3.73 -4.64 1.92
N TRP A 41 -2.60 -4.79 1.20
CA TRP A 41 -2.52 -5.62 0.00
C TRP A 41 -2.71 -7.11 0.30
N LEU A 42 -2.17 -7.59 1.43
CA LEU A 42 -2.36 -8.98 1.85
C LEU A 42 -3.83 -9.28 2.15
N ILE A 43 -4.47 -8.48 3.00
CA ILE A 43 -5.88 -8.64 3.37
C ILE A 43 -6.78 -8.45 2.15
N GLY A 44 -6.52 -7.42 1.34
CA GLY A 44 -7.24 -7.17 0.10
C GLY A 44 -7.15 -8.32 -0.89
N GLY A 45 -5.96 -8.91 -1.05
CA GLY A 45 -5.75 -10.08 -1.89
C GLY A 45 -6.57 -11.29 -1.41
N ILE A 46 -6.61 -11.54 -0.10
CA ILE A 46 -7.42 -12.62 0.48
C ILE A 46 -8.91 -12.37 0.20
N ILE A 47 -9.40 -11.14 0.38
CA ILE A 47 -10.79 -10.77 0.08
C ILE A 47 -11.09 -10.97 -1.40
N ILE A 48 -10.19 -10.58 -2.31
CA ILE A 48 -10.33 -10.79 -3.75
C ILE A 48 -10.46 -12.29 -4.08
N ILE A 49 -9.66 -13.15 -3.45
CA ILE A 49 -9.76 -14.62 -3.63
C ILE A 49 -11.13 -15.12 -3.19
N ILE A 50 -11.66 -14.64 -2.05
CA ILE A 50 -12.99 -15.02 -1.57
C ILE A 50 -14.09 -14.53 -2.55
N LEU A 51 -13.95 -13.31 -3.08
CA LEU A 51 -14.88 -12.75 -4.05
C LEU A 51 -14.88 -13.51 -5.38
N ALA A 52 -13.82 -14.26 -5.70
CA ALA A 52 -13.73 -15.07 -6.92
C ALA A 52 -14.77 -16.20 -6.98
N PHE A 53 -15.31 -16.61 -5.84
CA PHE A 53 -16.35 -17.65 -5.77
C PHE A 53 -17.77 -17.12 -6.06
N LEU A 54 -17.93 -15.80 -6.26
CA LEU A 54 -19.22 -15.21 -6.63
C LEU A 54 -19.53 -15.39 -8.13
N PRO A 55 -20.82 -15.23 -8.54
CA PRO A 55 -21.21 -15.32 -9.94
C PRO A 55 -20.56 -14.23 -10.81
N GLY A 56 -20.11 -14.61 -12.01
CA GLY A 56 -19.13 -13.87 -12.83
C GLY A 56 -19.23 -12.34 -12.86
N LYS A 57 -20.37 -11.76 -13.21
CA LYS A 57 -20.51 -10.27 -13.28
C LYS A 57 -20.36 -9.61 -11.92
N ILE A 58 -20.92 -10.22 -10.88
CA ILE A 58 -20.90 -9.70 -9.51
C ILE A 58 -19.47 -9.80 -8.95
N ALA A 59 -18.83 -10.96 -9.12
CA ALA A 59 -17.43 -11.15 -8.74
C ALA A 59 -16.51 -10.09 -9.37
N PHE A 60 -16.64 -9.87 -10.67
CA PHE A 60 -15.82 -8.90 -11.41
C PHE A 60 -15.96 -7.47 -10.85
N ILE A 61 -17.20 -7.01 -10.62
CA ILE A 61 -17.45 -5.67 -10.08
C ILE A 61 -16.81 -5.51 -8.69
N PHE A 62 -17.03 -6.46 -7.79
CA PHE A 62 -16.46 -6.38 -6.44
C PHE A 62 -14.94 -6.47 -6.43
N MET A 63 -14.34 -7.29 -7.31
CA MET A 63 -12.89 -7.34 -7.47
C MET A 63 -12.32 -6.00 -7.92
N MET A 64 -12.92 -5.37 -8.93
CA MET A 64 -12.46 -4.06 -9.41
C MET A 64 -12.55 -2.99 -8.32
N ILE A 65 -13.65 -2.99 -7.55
CA ILE A 65 -13.80 -2.09 -6.40
C ILE A 65 -12.71 -2.34 -5.36
N MET A 66 -12.45 -3.60 -5.01
CA MET A 66 -11.42 -3.95 -4.02
C MET A 66 -10.02 -3.55 -4.48
N ILE A 67 -9.68 -3.80 -5.75
CA ILE A 67 -8.39 -3.40 -6.35
C ILE A 67 -8.24 -1.88 -6.30
N ALA A 68 -9.29 -1.14 -6.65
CA ALA A 68 -9.29 0.32 -6.57
C ALA A 68 -9.04 0.80 -5.13
N ILE A 69 -9.72 0.21 -4.14
CA ILE A 69 -9.56 0.56 -2.72
C ILE A 69 -8.12 0.33 -2.24
N ILE A 70 -7.56 -0.86 -2.45
CA ILE A 70 -6.22 -1.20 -1.95
C ILE A 70 -5.10 -0.45 -2.69
N THR A 71 -5.38 0.12 -3.86
CA THR A 71 -4.44 0.95 -4.62
C THR A 71 -4.56 2.43 -4.23
N ILE A 72 -5.79 2.95 -4.14
CA ILE A 72 -6.05 4.37 -3.89
C ILE A 72 -5.73 4.73 -2.43
N ILE A 73 -6.08 3.87 -1.46
CA ILE A 73 -5.86 4.17 -0.04
C ILE A 73 -4.38 4.45 0.26
N PRO A 74 -3.41 3.59 -0.11
CA PRO A 74 -2.00 3.88 0.16
C PRO A 74 -1.47 5.11 -0.58
N VAL A 75 -1.96 5.37 -1.79
CA VAL A 75 -1.58 6.57 -2.56
C VAL A 75 -2.06 7.83 -1.84
N LEU A 76 -3.33 7.89 -1.43
CA LEU A 76 -3.85 9.04 -0.68
C LEU A 76 -3.16 9.18 0.68
N TYR A 77 -2.99 8.08 1.41
CA TYR A 77 -2.29 8.05 2.68
C TYR A 77 -0.87 8.63 2.54
N SER A 78 -0.13 8.20 1.52
CA SER A 78 1.22 8.67 1.26
C SER A 78 1.28 10.17 0.96
N TYR A 79 0.28 10.72 0.27
CA TYR A 79 0.18 12.16 -0.03
C TYR A 79 -0.09 12.98 1.24
N PHE A 80 -1.07 12.58 2.04
CA PHE A 80 -1.38 13.26 3.30
C PHE A 80 -0.21 13.18 4.28
N LEU A 81 0.47 12.03 4.32
CA LEU A 81 1.64 11.84 5.16
C LEU A 81 2.81 12.74 4.71
N PHE A 82 3.05 12.85 3.41
CA PHE A 82 4.05 13.78 2.87
C PHE A 82 3.75 15.21 3.26
N LYS A 83 2.51 15.69 3.05
CA LYS A 83 2.10 17.04 3.43
C LYS A 83 2.25 17.29 4.93
N LYS A 84 1.96 16.29 5.77
CA LYS A 84 2.10 16.37 7.23
C LYS A 84 3.56 16.45 7.69
N LEU A 85 4.48 15.78 6.99
CA LEU A 85 5.90 15.74 7.33
C LEU A 85 6.71 16.92 6.78
N GLY A 86 6.04 17.92 6.17
CA GLY A 86 6.67 19.13 5.66
C GLY A 86 7.22 18.93 4.26
N GLY A 87 6.33 18.70 3.29
CA GLY A 87 6.65 18.90 1.88
C GLY A 87 7.01 20.34 1.57
#